data_AF-A0A6G0RAM4-F1
#
_entry.id   AF-A0A6G0RAM4-F1
#
_cell.length_a   1.000
_cell.length_b   1.000
_cell.length_c   1.000
_cell.angle_alpha   90.00
_cell.angle_beta   90.00
_cell.angle_gamma   90.00
#
_symmetry.space_group_name_H-M   'P 1'
#
loop_
_entity.id
_entity.type
_entity.pdbx_description
1 polymer ?
#
loop_
_entity_poly.entity_id
_entity_poly.type
_entity_poly.pdbx_seq_one_letter_code
_entity_poly.pdbx_strand_id
1 'polypeptide(L)'
;MAGELRIIQIINRAVPDLPEELKRCQRLEQLILIYTKTIHLPEWLSMFTNLEYLHVEGDFTNRRLQTIPDGIFDSLEHLSFLHLGTLPELKTLPSMASLKNVRYLTLAVLSSLKEIPSFEGLSSVSDLNLIHLPSAPTLPSLTPLKRLAYMGIQARSAVCCNGYISGTCNMTESQCLPIANESHPLVCTDERISAHDKAELESFGSTIRPPSTSLDLELAAPSQHSTDELCGGVMYKECSFNGKRGMCYNSRMMVINCETTSSYINMRKLQIQRGVGKKCDPDVEAWLGCPSD
;
A
#
# COMPACT_ATOMS: atom_id res chain seq x y z
N MET A 1 -7.44 22.92 -27.39
CA MET A 1 -7.35 21.50 -27.79
C MET A 1 -7.07 20.69 -26.54
N ALA A 2 -7.88 19.67 -26.22
CA ALA A 2 -7.51 18.70 -25.20
C ALA A 2 -6.21 18.02 -25.66
N GLY A 3 -5.16 18.10 -24.85
CA GLY A 3 -3.83 17.61 -25.23
C GLY A 3 -3.77 16.08 -25.31
N GLU A 4 -2.70 15.56 -25.93
CA GLU A 4 -2.40 14.13 -26.05
C GLU A 4 -1.84 13.51 -24.74
N LEU A 5 -2.14 14.11 -23.59
CA LEU A 5 -1.60 13.67 -22.31
C LEU A 5 -2.23 12.34 -21.91
N ARG A 6 -1.39 11.29 -21.83
CA ARG A 6 -1.80 9.92 -21.49
C ARG A 6 -1.35 9.47 -20.11
N ILE A 7 -0.24 10.00 -19.60
CA ILE A 7 0.37 9.58 -18.34
C ILE A 7 0.65 10.80 -17.49
N ILE A 8 0.18 10.78 -16.26
CA ILE A 8 0.58 11.71 -15.20
C ILE A 8 1.21 10.88 -14.09
N GLN A 9 2.49 11.13 -13.83
CA GLN A 9 3.21 10.53 -12.72
C GLN A 9 3.84 11.62 -11.87
N ILE A 10 3.41 11.69 -10.61
CA ILE A 10 3.91 12.65 -9.64
C ILE A 10 4.31 11.87 -8.40
N ILE A 11 5.61 11.88 -8.08
CA ILE A 11 6.20 11.13 -6.98
C ILE A 11 7.02 12.09 -6.12
N ASN A 12 6.84 12.04 -4.80
CA ASN A 12 7.54 12.88 -3.82
C ASN A 12 7.47 14.39 -4.13
N ARG A 13 6.33 14.86 -4.66
CA ARG A 13 6.09 16.27 -4.95
C ARG A 13 4.71 16.68 -4.48
N ALA A 14 4.66 17.73 -3.67
CA ALA A 14 3.41 18.21 -3.11
C ALA A 14 2.49 18.72 -4.23
N VAL A 15 1.35 18.05 -4.39
CA VAL A 15 0.19 18.44 -5.19
C VAL A 15 -1.04 18.20 -4.31
N PRO A 16 -1.32 19.13 -3.36
CA PRO A 16 -2.45 19.00 -2.43
C PRO A 16 -3.79 18.91 -3.16
N ASP A 17 -3.92 19.65 -4.26
CA ASP A 17 -5.08 19.71 -5.13
C ASP A 17 -4.64 19.49 -6.57
N LEU A 18 -5.36 18.64 -7.31
CA LEU A 18 -5.13 18.47 -8.75
C LEU A 18 -5.74 19.67 -9.49
N PRO A 19 -5.03 20.29 -10.45
CA PRO A 19 -5.55 21.43 -11.18
C PRO A 19 -6.75 21.05 -12.06
N GLU A 20 -7.81 21.87 -12.02
CA GLU A 20 -9.06 21.67 -12.78
C GLU A 20 -8.84 21.53 -14.29
N GLU A 21 -7.77 22.11 -14.82
CA GLU A 21 -7.40 22.01 -16.23
C GLU A 21 -7.17 20.55 -16.67
N LEU A 22 -6.76 19.66 -15.76
CA LEU A 22 -6.56 18.23 -16.05
C LEU A 22 -7.85 17.54 -16.46
N LYS A 23 -9.02 18.05 -16.06
CA LYS A 23 -10.33 17.54 -16.52
C LYS A 23 -10.44 17.49 -18.05
N ARG A 24 -9.68 18.30 -18.77
CA ARG A 24 -9.65 18.31 -20.24
C ARG A 24 -8.85 17.16 -20.84
N CYS A 25 -8.04 16.43 -20.07
CA CYS A 25 -7.18 15.33 -20.52
C CYS A 25 -7.98 14.01 -20.69
N GLN A 26 -8.96 14.01 -21.59
CA GLN A 26 -9.89 12.90 -21.80
C GLN A 26 -9.24 11.61 -22.35
N ARG A 27 -7.96 11.66 -22.73
CA ARG A 27 -7.15 10.51 -23.19
C ARG A 27 -6.19 10.00 -22.12
N LEU A 28 -6.36 10.41 -20.86
CA LEU A 28 -5.50 9.95 -19.77
C LEU A 28 -5.72 8.45 -19.53
N GLU A 29 -4.62 7.69 -19.61
CA GLU A 29 -4.56 6.24 -19.42
C GLU A 29 -3.97 5.90 -18.05
N GLN A 30 -3.07 6.73 -17.50
CA GLN A 30 -2.40 6.46 -16.23
C GLN A 30 -2.35 7.71 -15.33
N LEU A 31 -2.77 7.53 -14.07
CA LEU A 31 -2.64 8.53 -13.02
C LEU A 31 -1.95 7.91 -11.81
N ILE A 32 -0.75 8.42 -11.52
CA ILE A 32 0.12 7.94 -10.45
C ILE A 32 0.46 9.13 -9.55
N LEU A 33 -0.05 9.08 -8.31
CA LEU A 33 0.15 10.09 -7.27
C LEU A 33 0.73 9.40 -6.04
N ILE A 34 2.04 9.52 -5.82
CA ILE A 34 2.75 8.85 -4.72
C ILE A 34 3.46 9.89 -3.86
N TYR A 35 3.15 9.94 -2.57
CA TYR A 35 3.70 10.90 -1.61
C TYR A 35 3.52 12.36 -2.08
N THR A 36 2.32 12.66 -2.59
CA THR A 36 1.97 13.96 -3.18
C THR A 36 1.28 14.91 -2.21
N LYS A 37 1.05 14.52 -0.95
CA LYS A 37 0.28 15.31 0.04
C LYS A 37 -1.11 15.71 -0.48
N THR A 38 -1.68 14.92 -1.40
CA THR A 38 -3.00 15.15 -1.98
C THR A 38 -4.06 15.00 -0.90
N ILE A 39 -4.90 16.02 -0.75
CA ILE A 39 -5.91 16.11 0.32
C ILE A 39 -7.29 15.70 -0.22
N HIS A 40 -7.53 15.94 -1.51
CA HIS A 40 -8.77 15.61 -2.20
C HIS A 40 -8.51 15.01 -3.57
N LEU A 41 -9.23 13.93 -3.89
CA LEU A 41 -9.41 13.49 -5.27
C LEU A 41 -10.66 14.18 -5.82
N PRO A 42 -10.58 14.93 -6.92
CA PRO A 42 -11.73 15.66 -7.44
C PRO A 42 -12.74 14.73 -8.13
N GLU A 43 -14.03 15.06 -8.02
CA GLU A 43 -15.12 14.28 -8.61
C GLU A 43 -14.98 14.07 -10.12
N TRP A 44 -14.39 15.05 -10.83
CA TRP A 44 -14.17 14.95 -12.27
C TRP A 44 -13.18 13.87 -12.68
N LEU A 45 -12.47 13.22 -11.76
CA LEU A 45 -11.64 12.04 -12.07
C LEU A 45 -12.47 10.90 -12.69
N SER A 46 -13.76 10.81 -12.34
CA SER A 46 -14.71 9.87 -12.98
C SER A 46 -14.81 10.08 -14.50
N MET A 47 -14.47 11.26 -15.02
CA MET A 47 -14.52 11.55 -16.46
C MET A 47 -13.37 10.94 -17.25
N PHE A 48 -12.32 10.43 -16.59
CA PHE A 48 -11.21 9.75 -17.26
C PHE A 48 -11.58 8.32 -17.65
N THR A 49 -12.52 8.19 -18.57
CA THR A 49 -13.06 6.92 -19.03
C THR A 49 -12.02 5.99 -19.66
N ASN A 50 -10.92 6.54 -20.20
CA ASN A 50 -9.79 5.77 -20.75
C ASN A 50 -8.75 5.35 -19.69
N LEU A 51 -8.97 5.63 -18.40
CA LEU A 51 -7.98 5.34 -17.36
C LEU A 51 -7.83 3.83 -17.17
N GLU A 52 -6.61 3.33 -17.36
CA GLU A 52 -6.24 1.91 -17.22
C GLU A 52 -5.47 1.64 -15.93
N TYR A 53 -4.78 2.65 -15.38
CA TYR A 53 -3.91 2.55 -14.22
C TYR A 53 -4.13 3.71 -13.25
N LEU A 54 -4.58 3.40 -12.03
CA LEU A 54 -4.72 4.36 -10.93
C LEU A 54 -3.91 3.89 -9.72
N HIS A 55 -2.92 4.68 -9.32
CA HIS A 55 -2.14 4.47 -8.11
C HIS A 55 -2.14 5.76 -7.29
N VAL A 56 -2.79 5.72 -6.15
CA VAL A 56 -2.79 6.80 -5.16
C VAL A 56 -2.16 6.27 -3.88
N GLU A 57 -1.03 6.85 -3.50
CA GLU A 57 -0.31 6.50 -2.29
C GLU A 57 0.03 7.76 -1.48
N GLY A 58 -0.49 7.83 -0.26
CA GLY A 58 -0.28 8.96 0.65
C GLY A 58 0.97 8.80 1.52
N ASP A 59 1.12 9.70 2.49
CA ASP A 59 2.17 9.68 3.50
C ASP A 59 1.58 9.84 4.92
N PHE A 60 2.46 9.85 5.92
CA PHE A 60 2.09 10.06 7.32
C PHE A 60 2.28 11.53 7.74
N THR A 61 2.26 12.50 6.82
CA THR A 61 2.31 13.93 7.18
C THR A 61 0.93 14.44 7.57
N ASN A 62 0.77 15.66 8.08
CA ASN A 62 -0.53 16.23 8.46
C ASN A 62 -1.47 16.56 7.27
N ARG A 63 -1.03 16.38 6.01
CA ARG A 63 -1.83 16.64 4.81
C ARG A 63 -2.13 15.33 4.10
N ARG A 64 -3.23 14.70 4.53
CA ARG A 64 -3.62 13.36 4.10
C ARG A 64 -4.97 13.40 3.39
N LEU A 65 -5.16 12.51 2.43
CA LEU A 65 -6.46 12.26 1.81
C LEU A 65 -7.41 11.67 2.86
N GLN A 66 -8.53 12.35 3.10
CA GLN A 66 -9.51 11.93 4.13
C GLN A 66 -10.74 11.24 3.53
N THR A 67 -11.09 11.62 2.30
CA THR A 67 -12.26 11.11 1.58
C THR A 67 -11.92 10.91 0.11
N ILE A 68 -12.60 9.97 -0.51
CA ILE A 68 -12.65 9.79 -1.95
C ILE A 68 -14.11 10.01 -2.37
N PRO A 69 -14.41 10.83 -3.39
CA PRO A 69 -15.79 11.08 -3.79
C PRO A 69 -16.53 9.80 -4.18
N ASP A 70 -17.82 9.76 -3.83
CA ASP A 70 -18.72 8.71 -4.27
C ASP A 70 -18.81 8.69 -5.80
N GLY A 71 -18.91 7.50 -6.38
CA GLY A 71 -19.02 7.31 -7.83
C GLY A 71 -17.76 7.61 -8.65
N ILE A 72 -16.62 7.92 -8.03
CA ILE A 72 -15.35 8.16 -8.75
C ILE A 72 -14.95 7.00 -9.68
N PHE A 73 -15.38 5.78 -9.34
CA PHE A 73 -15.09 4.55 -10.08
C PHE A 73 -16.17 4.15 -11.11
N ASP A 74 -17.32 4.83 -11.11
CA ASP A 74 -18.52 4.37 -11.84
C ASP A 74 -18.33 4.32 -13.36
N SER A 75 -17.47 5.20 -13.89
CA SER A 75 -17.20 5.35 -15.33
C SER A 75 -15.80 4.88 -15.74
N LEU A 76 -15.02 4.27 -14.83
CA LEU A 76 -13.66 3.80 -15.10
C LEU A 76 -13.65 2.37 -15.64
N GLU A 77 -14.40 2.13 -16.72
CA GLU A 77 -14.62 0.79 -17.26
C GLU A 77 -13.32 0.13 -17.78
N HIS A 78 -12.33 0.92 -18.19
CA HIS A 78 -11.04 0.45 -18.68
C HIS A 78 -10.00 0.19 -17.58
N LEU A 79 -10.32 0.50 -16.33
CA LEU A 79 -9.37 0.39 -15.23
C LEU A 79 -8.97 -1.07 -15.03
N SER A 80 -7.67 -1.34 -15.10
CA SER A 80 -7.09 -2.67 -14.99
C SER A 80 -6.21 -2.83 -13.74
N PHE A 81 -5.68 -1.71 -13.24
CA PHE A 81 -4.84 -1.65 -12.05
C PHE A 81 -5.35 -0.55 -11.11
N LEU A 82 -5.65 -0.93 -9.86
CA LEU A 82 -6.04 -0.01 -8.79
C LEU A 82 -5.20 -0.27 -7.54
N HIS A 83 -4.44 0.73 -7.13
CA HIS A 83 -3.70 0.75 -5.87
C HIS A 83 -4.09 1.97 -5.05
N LEU A 84 -4.61 1.73 -3.84
CA LEU A 84 -4.86 2.76 -2.83
C LEU A 84 -4.02 2.43 -1.59
N GLY A 85 -3.05 3.29 -1.30
CA GLY A 85 -1.98 3.03 -0.34
C GLY A 85 -1.78 4.15 0.67
N THR A 86 -1.52 3.84 1.94
CA THR A 86 -1.09 4.81 2.95
C THR A 86 -2.06 5.99 3.07
N LEU A 87 -3.32 5.67 3.36
CA LEU A 87 -4.41 6.66 3.56
C LEU A 87 -5.00 6.44 4.95
N PRO A 88 -4.26 6.79 6.03
CA PRO A 88 -4.60 6.37 7.39
C PRO A 88 -5.89 7.00 7.93
N GLU A 89 -6.34 8.13 7.37
CA GLU A 89 -7.59 8.82 7.77
C GLU A 89 -8.82 8.39 6.96
N LEU A 90 -8.64 7.62 5.89
CA LEU A 90 -9.72 7.25 4.99
C LEU A 90 -10.64 6.21 5.67
N LYS A 91 -11.87 6.63 5.97
CA LYS A 91 -12.83 5.82 6.74
C LYS A 91 -13.70 4.90 5.89
N THR A 92 -13.94 5.30 4.65
CA THR A 92 -14.81 4.61 3.69
C THR A 92 -14.18 4.66 2.30
N LEU A 93 -14.55 3.70 1.46
CA LEU A 93 -14.22 3.69 0.04
C LEU A 93 -15.51 3.70 -0.78
N PRO A 94 -15.53 4.37 -1.95
CA PRO A 94 -16.68 4.32 -2.84
C PRO A 94 -16.84 2.92 -3.44
N SER A 95 -18.04 2.64 -3.96
CA SER A 95 -18.36 1.37 -4.61
C SER A 95 -17.42 1.07 -5.78
N MET A 96 -17.04 -0.20 -5.91
CA MET A 96 -16.24 -0.71 -7.03
C MET A 96 -17.05 -1.55 -8.02
N ALA A 97 -18.39 -1.51 -7.94
CA ALA A 97 -19.29 -2.37 -8.73
C ALA A 97 -19.16 -2.23 -10.26
N SER A 98 -18.69 -1.07 -10.74
CA SER A 98 -18.48 -0.82 -12.17
C SER A 98 -17.09 -1.27 -12.69
N LEU A 99 -16.15 -1.64 -11.80
CA LEU A 99 -14.76 -1.95 -12.13
C LEU A 99 -14.57 -3.36 -12.71
N LYS A 100 -15.24 -3.65 -13.83
CA LYS A 100 -15.33 -4.98 -14.44
C LYS A 100 -14.00 -5.51 -15.01
N ASN A 101 -13.04 -4.63 -15.29
CA ASN A 101 -11.77 -4.97 -15.93
C ASN A 101 -10.56 -4.92 -14.99
N VAL A 102 -10.74 -4.60 -13.71
CA VAL A 102 -9.64 -4.56 -12.74
C VAL A 102 -9.09 -5.97 -12.56
N ARG A 103 -7.78 -6.13 -12.81
CA ARG A 103 -7.03 -7.38 -12.65
C ARG A 103 -6.21 -7.34 -11.36
N TYR A 104 -5.64 -6.17 -11.04
CA TYR A 104 -4.82 -5.94 -9.86
C TYR A 104 -5.51 -4.94 -8.93
N LEU A 105 -5.85 -5.40 -7.72
CA LEU A 105 -6.43 -4.55 -6.69
C LEU A 105 -5.57 -4.62 -5.43
N THR A 106 -5.06 -3.48 -4.99
CA THR A 106 -4.33 -3.35 -3.71
C THR A 106 -4.96 -2.27 -2.84
N LEU A 107 -5.37 -2.67 -1.63
CA LEU A 107 -5.74 -1.77 -0.54
C LEU A 107 -4.70 -1.93 0.55
N ALA A 108 -3.86 -0.91 0.72
CA ALA A 108 -2.70 -0.97 1.62
C ALA A 108 -2.69 0.19 2.61
N VAL A 109 -2.47 -0.11 3.89
CA VAL A 109 -2.28 0.89 4.94
C VAL A 109 -3.46 1.87 5.01
N LEU A 110 -4.66 1.32 5.18
CA LEU A 110 -5.89 2.09 5.36
C LEU A 110 -6.34 1.94 6.82
N SER A 111 -5.59 2.55 7.74
CA SER A 111 -5.70 2.28 9.17
C SER A 111 -7.07 2.63 9.78
N SER A 112 -7.82 3.57 9.18
CA SER A 112 -9.17 3.96 9.63
C SER A 112 -10.31 3.39 8.79
N LEU A 113 -10.03 2.56 7.77
CA LEU A 113 -11.06 2.01 6.89
C LEU A 113 -11.95 1.06 7.69
N LYS A 114 -13.22 1.42 7.85
CA LYS A 114 -14.17 0.69 8.71
C LYS A 114 -14.65 -0.61 8.08
N GLU A 115 -14.80 -0.62 6.76
CA GLU A 115 -15.26 -1.76 6.00
C GLU A 115 -14.56 -1.78 4.64
N ILE A 116 -14.24 -2.98 4.16
CA ILE A 116 -13.80 -3.16 2.79
C ILE A 116 -15.06 -3.11 1.92
N PRO A 117 -15.11 -2.29 0.86
CA PRO A 117 -16.29 -2.20 -0.01
C PRO A 117 -16.56 -3.53 -0.70
N SER A 118 -17.81 -3.76 -1.08
CA SER A 118 -18.23 -4.99 -1.75
C SER A 118 -17.36 -5.33 -2.97
N PHE A 119 -17.08 -6.62 -3.15
CA PHE A 119 -16.38 -7.14 -4.33
C PHE A 119 -17.31 -7.39 -5.53
N GLU A 120 -18.59 -7.03 -5.43
CA GLU A 120 -19.48 -7.02 -6.59
C GLU A 120 -18.84 -6.28 -7.78
N GLY A 121 -19.03 -6.79 -8.99
CA GLY A 121 -18.41 -6.25 -10.20
C GLY A 121 -16.95 -6.63 -10.46
N LEU A 122 -16.19 -7.06 -9.44
CA LEU A 122 -14.74 -7.36 -9.53
C LEU A 122 -14.41 -8.75 -10.13
N SER A 123 -15.19 -9.19 -11.11
CA SER A 123 -15.07 -10.54 -11.70
C SER A 123 -13.75 -10.82 -12.44
N SER A 124 -13.02 -9.78 -12.82
CA SER A 124 -11.73 -9.89 -13.53
C SER A 124 -10.50 -9.87 -12.62
N VAL A 125 -10.67 -9.62 -11.31
CA VAL A 125 -9.54 -9.52 -10.38
C VAL A 125 -8.82 -10.86 -10.31
N SER A 126 -7.54 -10.85 -10.67
CA SER A 126 -6.62 -11.98 -10.54
C SER A 126 -5.74 -11.87 -9.30
N ASP A 127 -5.42 -10.65 -8.89
CA ASP A 127 -4.48 -10.37 -7.82
C ASP A 127 -5.09 -9.38 -6.83
N LEU A 128 -5.43 -9.87 -5.63
CA LEU A 128 -6.01 -9.08 -4.55
C LEU A 128 -5.05 -8.99 -3.36
N ASN A 129 -4.62 -7.78 -3.02
CA ASN A 129 -3.76 -7.52 -1.87
C ASN A 129 -4.45 -6.62 -0.85
N LEU A 130 -4.61 -7.13 0.36
CA LEU A 130 -5.13 -6.41 1.52
C LEU A 130 -4.01 -6.34 2.56
N ILE A 131 -3.44 -5.15 2.76
CA ILE A 131 -2.23 -4.97 3.57
C ILE A 131 -2.52 -3.94 4.66
N HIS A 132 -2.34 -4.30 5.92
CA HIS A 132 -2.55 -3.39 7.07
C HIS A 132 -3.93 -2.70 7.06
N LEU A 133 -4.98 -3.49 7.31
CA LEU A 133 -6.36 -3.01 7.46
C LEU A 133 -6.88 -3.34 8.87
N PRO A 134 -6.38 -2.68 9.94
CA PRO A 134 -6.70 -3.02 11.33
C PRO A 134 -8.14 -2.67 11.73
N SER A 135 -8.78 -1.71 11.05
CA SER A 135 -10.13 -1.23 11.38
C SER A 135 -11.25 -1.94 10.64
N ALA A 136 -10.95 -2.78 9.63
CA ALA A 136 -11.94 -3.51 8.85
C ALA A 136 -12.12 -4.92 9.42
N PRO A 137 -13.17 -5.19 10.21
CA PRO A 137 -13.28 -6.42 10.99
C PRO A 137 -13.64 -7.65 10.16
N THR A 138 -14.15 -7.47 8.94
CA THR A 138 -14.68 -8.55 8.10
C THR A 138 -14.24 -8.40 6.65
N LEU A 139 -14.46 -9.44 5.85
CA LEU A 139 -14.29 -9.41 4.39
C LEU A 139 -15.67 -9.44 3.70
N PRO A 140 -15.82 -8.77 2.54
CA PRO A 140 -16.93 -9.03 1.64
C PRO A 140 -16.90 -10.48 1.11
N SER A 141 -18.01 -10.96 0.57
CA SER A 141 -18.02 -12.27 -0.08
C SER A 141 -17.01 -12.32 -1.22
N LEU A 142 -16.28 -13.43 -1.33
CA LEU A 142 -15.33 -13.68 -2.41
C LEU A 142 -16.02 -14.23 -3.65
N THR A 143 -17.30 -14.61 -3.55
CA THR A 143 -18.11 -15.16 -4.64
C THR A 143 -17.98 -14.38 -5.96
N PRO A 144 -17.97 -13.03 -5.99
CA PRO A 144 -17.82 -12.28 -7.24
C PRO A 144 -16.46 -12.42 -7.94
N LEU A 145 -15.40 -12.81 -7.22
CA LEU A 145 -14.00 -12.83 -7.69
C LEU A 145 -13.69 -14.08 -8.54
N LYS A 146 -14.30 -14.15 -9.74
CA LYS A 146 -14.27 -15.37 -10.58
C LYS A 146 -12.91 -15.73 -11.18
N ARG A 147 -11.92 -14.83 -11.17
CA ARG A 147 -10.60 -15.03 -11.79
C ARG A 147 -9.45 -14.93 -10.81
N LEU A 148 -9.75 -14.95 -9.52
CA LEU A 148 -8.76 -14.79 -8.45
C LEU A 148 -7.72 -15.90 -8.55
N ALA A 149 -6.46 -15.50 -8.76
CA ALA A 149 -5.31 -16.41 -8.88
C ALA A 149 -4.34 -16.21 -7.72
N TYR A 150 -4.31 -15.01 -7.15
CA TYR A 150 -3.51 -14.64 -6.00
C TYR A 150 -4.34 -13.77 -5.05
N MET A 151 -4.31 -14.13 -3.77
CA MET A 151 -4.79 -13.26 -2.71
C MET A 151 -3.80 -13.23 -1.56
N GLY A 152 -3.50 -12.03 -1.09
CA GLY A 152 -2.65 -11.78 0.06
C GLY A 152 -3.39 -10.95 1.09
N ILE A 153 -3.44 -11.44 2.33
CA ILE A 153 -3.81 -10.64 3.50
C ILE A 153 -2.59 -10.56 4.39
N GLN A 154 -1.99 -9.37 4.48
CA GLN A 154 -0.66 -9.19 5.05
C GLN A 154 -0.65 -8.13 6.15
N ALA A 155 0.44 -8.12 6.92
CA ALA A 155 0.66 -7.21 8.03
C ALA A 155 -0.47 -7.27 9.08
N ARG A 156 -0.66 -6.18 9.81
CA ARG A 156 -1.69 -6.03 10.85
C ARG A 156 -3.06 -5.75 10.23
N SER A 157 -3.76 -6.81 9.81
CA SER A 157 -5.13 -6.75 9.28
C SER A 157 -6.12 -7.43 10.23
N ALA A 158 -7.27 -6.81 10.51
CA ALA A 158 -8.14 -7.23 11.61
C ALA A 158 -8.64 -8.68 11.45
N VAL A 159 -9.07 -9.04 10.24
CA VAL A 159 -9.58 -10.37 9.87
C VAL A 159 -8.61 -11.52 10.14
N CYS A 160 -7.31 -11.23 10.27
CA CYS A 160 -6.28 -12.20 10.60
C CYS A 160 -6.19 -12.49 12.11
N CYS A 161 -6.60 -11.53 12.93
CA CYS A 161 -6.38 -11.52 14.39
C CYS A 161 -7.68 -11.68 15.19
N ASN A 162 -8.79 -11.14 14.69
CA ASN A 162 -10.03 -10.97 15.44
C ASN A 162 -10.94 -12.20 15.50
N GLY A 163 -10.52 -13.31 14.89
CA GLY A 163 -11.29 -14.55 14.84
C GLY A 163 -12.22 -14.71 13.64
N TYR A 164 -12.35 -13.71 12.76
CA TYR A 164 -13.25 -13.77 11.60
C TYR A 164 -12.92 -14.92 10.64
N ILE A 165 -11.65 -15.08 10.24
CA ILE A 165 -11.21 -16.17 9.35
C ILE A 165 -10.93 -17.46 10.14
N SER A 166 -10.18 -17.36 11.25
CA SER A 166 -9.69 -18.51 12.01
C SER A 166 -10.78 -19.19 12.86
N GLY A 167 -11.85 -18.48 13.20
CA GLY A 167 -12.85 -18.91 14.18
C GLY A 167 -12.46 -18.64 15.63
N THR A 168 -11.20 -18.27 15.89
CA THR A 168 -10.69 -18.00 17.24
C THR A 168 -9.91 -16.69 17.24
N CYS A 169 -10.30 -15.77 18.11
CA CYS A 169 -9.58 -14.52 18.28
C CYS A 169 -8.21 -14.78 18.92
N ASN A 170 -7.14 -14.31 18.28
CA ASN A 170 -5.77 -14.49 18.74
C ASN A 170 -4.98 -13.18 18.65
N MET A 171 -4.95 -12.42 19.74
CA MET A 171 -4.21 -11.16 19.85
C MET A 171 -2.74 -11.35 20.31
N THR A 172 -2.26 -12.59 20.34
CA THR A 172 -0.89 -12.92 20.79
C THR A 172 0.09 -13.15 19.65
N GLU A 173 -0.40 -13.30 18.41
CA GLU A 173 0.45 -13.38 17.22
C GLU A 173 1.23 -12.09 17.01
N SER A 174 2.43 -12.20 16.43
CA SER A 174 3.39 -11.08 16.32
C SER A 174 2.82 -9.87 15.60
N GLN A 175 1.95 -10.04 14.61
CA GLN A 175 1.27 -8.94 13.90
C GLN A 175 0.04 -8.41 14.65
N CYS A 176 -0.49 -9.16 15.60
CA CYS A 176 -1.72 -8.85 16.34
C CYS A 176 -1.44 -8.20 17.72
N LEU A 177 -0.18 -8.19 18.18
CA LEU A 177 0.21 -7.55 19.44
C LEU A 177 -0.26 -6.08 19.52
N PRO A 178 -0.79 -5.61 20.67
CA PRO A 178 -1.22 -4.23 20.84
C PRO A 178 -0.12 -3.21 20.54
N ILE A 179 -0.49 -2.08 19.93
CA ILE A 179 0.41 -0.95 19.73
C ILE A 179 0.04 0.14 20.76
N ALA A 180 1.04 0.63 21.50
CA ALA A 180 0.81 1.67 22.50
C ALA A 180 0.26 2.94 21.83
N ASN A 181 -0.84 3.47 22.36
CA ASN A 181 -1.53 4.67 21.85
C ASN A 181 -2.10 4.55 20.42
N GLU A 182 -2.33 3.34 19.90
CA GLU A 182 -2.98 3.19 18.59
C GLU A 182 -4.42 3.73 18.60
N SER A 183 -4.80 4.51 17.59
CA SER A 183 -6.13 5.12 17.51
C SER A 183 -7.24 4.10 17.27
N HIS A 184 -6.91 2.96 16.65
CA HIS A 184 -7.86 1.92 16.26
C HIS A 184 -7.32 0.54 16.68
N PRO A 185 -7.44 0.16 17.96
CA PRO A 185 -6.96 -1.12 18.43
C PRO A 185 -7.77 -2.28 17.84
N LEU A 186 -7.11 -3.41 17.63
CA LEU A 186 -7.77 -4.62 17.18
C LEU A 186 -8.79 -5.11 18.23
N VAL A 187 -9.98 -5.48 17.77
CA VAL A 187 -11.06 -6.00 18.62
C VAL A 187 -11.50 -7.35 18.07
N CYS A 188 -11.75 -8.32 18.96
CA CYS A 188 -12.34 -9.60 18.59
C CYS A 188 -13.77 -9.41 18.06
N THR A 189 -14.20 -10.27 17.14
CA THR A 189 -15.59 -10.30 16.65
C THR A 189 -16.17 -11.71 16.78
N ASP A 190 -17.49 -11.81 16.87
CA ASP A 190 -18.24 -13.07 16.78
C ASP A 190 -18.68 -13.40 15.34
N GLU A 191 -18.54 -12.44 14.41
CA GLU A 191 -18.79 -12.68 12.99
C GLU A 191 -17.79 -13.66 12.40
N ARG A 192 -18.24 -14.50 11.47
CA ARG A 192 -17.42 -15.54 10.85
C ARG A 192 -17.56 -15.50 9.34
N ILE A 193 -16.44 -15.75 8.67
CA ILE A 193 -16.42 -15.96 7.22
C ILE A 193 -17.32 -17.14 6.84
N SER A 194 -17.94 -17.09 5.66
CA SER A 194 -18.74 -18.19 5.16
C SER A 194 -17.87 -19.44 4.92
N ALA A 195 -18.45 -20.64 5.02
CA ALA A 195 -17.71 -21.87 4.76
C ALA A 195 -17.15 -21.93 3.33
N HIS A 196 -17.85 -21.33 2.36
CA HIS A 196 -17.41 -21.24 0.97
C HIS A 196 -16.19 -20.33 0.82
N ASP A 197 -16.28 -19.08 1.31
CA ASP A 197 -15.18 -18.12 1.21
C ASP A 197 -13.96 -18.57 2.03
N LYS A 198 -14.17 -19.28 3.15
CA LYS A 198 -13.09 -19.88 3.93
C LYS A 198 -12.30 -20.92 3.11
N ALA A 199 -13.02 -21.82 2.44
CA ALA A 199 -12.39 -22.84 1.61
C ALA A 199 -11.61 -22.22 0.42
N GLU A 200 -12.16 -21.13 -0.16
CA GLU A 200 -11.47 -20.35 -1.19
C GLU A 200 -10.16 -19.76 -0.66
N LEU A 201 -10.17 -19.13 0.53
CA LEU A 201 -8.95 -18.58 1.16
C LEU A 201 -7.91 -19.67 1.47
N GLU A 202 -8.33 -20.83 1.96
CA GLU A 202 -7.45 -21.94 2.29
C GLU A 202 -6.71 -22.48 1.05
N SER A 203 -7.28 -22.33 -0.15
CA SER A 203 -6.64 -22.72 -1.41
C SER A 203 -5.34 -21.96 -1.72
N PHE A 204 -5.19 -20.74 -1.19
CA PHE A 204 -4.01 -19.89 -1.37
C PHE A 204 -2.88 -20.17 -0.34
N GLY A 205 -3.13 -21.07 0.63
CA GLY A 205 -2.13 -21.54 1.59
C GLY A 205 -1.52 -20.43 2.46
N SER A 206 -0.19 -20.48 2.66
CA SER A 206 0.55 -19.55 3.52
C SER A 206 0.58 -18.10 3.04
N THR A 207 0.03 -17.83 1.85
CA THR A 207 -0.07 -16.49 1.26
C THR A 207 -1.13 -15.63 1.97
N ILE A 208 -2.15 -16.26 2.54
CA ILE A 208 -3.21 -15.60 3.33
C ILE A 208 -2.78 -15.57 4.80
N ARG A 209 -1.97 -14.57 5.17
CA ARG A 209 -1.36 -14.32 6.50
C ARG A 209 0.09 -14.82 6.65
N PRO A 210 1.04 -14.32 5.85
CA PRO A 210 2.44 -14.54 6.19
C PRO A 210 2.74 -13.93 7.58
N PRO A 211 3.55 -14.61 8.41
CA PRO A 211 4.00 -14.04 9.67
C PRO A 211 4.62 -12.66 9.44
N SER A 212 4.19 -11.69 10.22
CA SER A 212 4.70 -10.33 10.15
C SER A 212 4.87 -9.73 11.54
N THR A 213 5.71 -8.71 11.64
CA THR A 213 5.92 -8.00 12.90
C THR A 213 4.94 -6.85 12.98
N SER A 214 4.34 -6.67 14.17
CA SER A 214 3.62 -5.43 14.47
C SER A 214 4.60 -4.25 14.38
N LEU A 215 4.26 -3.27 13.57
CA LEU A 215 5.06 -2.08 13.31
C LEU A 215 4.14 -0.85 13.36
N ASP A 216 4.53 0.13 14.17
CA ASP A 216 3.96 1.47 14.09
C ASP A 216 4.49 2.13 12.81
N LEU A 217 3.62 2.19 11.79
CA LEU A 217 3.97 2.68 10.46
C LEU A 217 4.19 4.20 10.44
N GLU A 218 3.56 4.94 11.36
CA GLU A 218 3.72 6.38 11.46
C GLU A 218 5.05 6.74 12.10
N LEU A 219 5.45 6.03 13.17
CA LEU A 219 6.80 6.17 13.75
C LEU A 219 7.91 5.69 12.82
N ALA A 220 7.62 4.72 11.94
CA ALA A 220 8.56 4.23 10.93
C ALA A 220 8.64 5.11 9.68
N ALA A 221 7.77 6.12 9.56
CA ALA A 221 7.74 7.00 8.40
C ALA A 221 9.00 7.89 8.32
N PRO A 222 9.41 8.30 7.12
CA PRO A 222 10.54 9.21 6.96
C PRO A 222 10.35 10.52 7.73
N SER A 223 11.34 10.86 8.55
CA SER A 223 11.48 12.11 9.29
C SER A 223 12.74 12.87 8.85
N GLN A 224 12.82 14.16 9.19
CA GLN A 224 14.03 14.97 8.94
C GLN A 224 15.28 14.32 9.55
N HIS A 225 15.19 13.77 10.75
CA HIS A 225 16.30 13.06 11.38
C HIS A 225 16.70 11.80 10.56
N SER A 226 15.74 10.95 10.20
CA SER A 226 16.02 9.72 9.46
C SER A 226 16.53 9.94 8.03
N THR A 227 16.27 11.12 7.46
CA THR A 227 16.58 11.48 6.07
C THR A 227 17.84 12.34 6.01
N ASP A 228 17.80 13.56 6.54
CA ASP A 228 18.88 14.54 6.43
C ASP A 228 20.05 14.22 7.36
N GLU A 229 19.78 13.93 8.64
CA GLU A 229 20.84 13.75 9.64
C GLU A 229 21.52 12.38 9.52
N LEU A 230 20.72 11.30 9.45
CA LEU A 230 21.27 9.96 9.36
C LEU A 230 21.80 9.66 7.96
N CYS A 231 21.04 9.98 6.91
CA CYS A 231 21.36 9.57 5.55
C CYS A 231 22.00 10.65 4.70
N GLY A 232 21.63 11.92 4.87
CA GLY A 232 22.15 13.04 4.06
C GLY A 232 21.94 12.83 2.56
N GLY A 233 20.88 12.11 2.18
CA GLY A 233 20.60 11.75 0.78
C GLY A 233 21.55 10.71 0.16
N VAL A 234 22.45 10.09 0.94
CA VAL A 234 23.40 9.08 0.43
C VAL A 234 22.78 7.68 0.48
N MET A 235 22.46 7.13 -0.68
CA MET A 235 21.98 5.74 -0.81
C MET A 235 23.02 4.72 -0.30
N TYR A 236 22.54 3.64 0.31
CA TYR A 236 23.29 2.50 0.83
C TYR A 236 24.25 2.78 2.00
N LYS A 237 24.32 4.03 2.45
CA LYS A 237 25.05 4.42 3.67
C LYS A 237 24.50 3.65 4.88
N GLU A 238 25.40 3.20 5.74
CA GLU A 238 25.02 2.60 7.02
C GLU A 238 24.40 3.66 7.94
N CYS A 239 23.33 3.30 8.64
CA CYS A 239 22.67 4.17 9.61
C CYS A 239 22.19 3.37 10.83
N SER A 240 21.86 4.06 11.92
CA SER A 240 21.25 3.47 13.11
C SER A 240 20.05 4.31 13.52
N PHE A 241 18.87 3.71 13.58
CA PHE A 241 17.63 4.39 13.93
C PHE A 241 16.87 3.57 14.97
N ASN A 242 16.50 4.21 16.08
CA ASN A 242 15.85 3.55 17.24
C ASN A 242 16.60 2.30 17.74
N GLY A 243 17.94 2.36 17.77
CA GLY A 243 18.80 1.27 18.22
C GLY A 243 18.92 0.10 17.23
N LYS A 244 18.32 0.20 16.04
CA LYS A 244 18.43 -0.79 14.98
C LYS A 244 19.37 -0.32 13.89
N ARG A 245 20.30 -1.19 13.50
CA ARG A 245 21.14 -1.00 12.32
C ARG A 245 20.28 -1.03 11.06
N GLY A 246 20.49 -0.06 10.18
CA GLY A 246 19.76 0.10 8.93
C GLY A 246 20.66 0.47 7.76
N MET A 247 20.02 0.70 6.62
CA MET A 247 20.65 1.17 5.40
C MET A 247 19.84 2.34 4.85
N CYS A 248 20.52 3.40 4.47
CA CYS A 248 19.89 4.51 3.78
C CYS A 248 19.33 4.05 2.43
N TYR A 249 18.01 4.01 2.30
CA TYR A 249 17.34 3.40 1.16
C TYR A 249 16.00 4.09 0.90
N ASN A 250 15.54 4.05 -0.34
CA ASN A 250 14.24 4.59 -0.77
C ASN A 250 13.23 3.46 -1.01
N SER A 251 12.86 2.75 0.07
CA SER A 251 11.81 1.73 0.00
C SER A 251 10.49 2.37 -0.47
N ARG A 252 9.71 1.63 -1.27
CA ARG A 252 8.40 2.07 -1.81
C ARG A 252 8.39 3.42 -2.55
N MET A 253 9.52 3.82 -3.14
CA MET A 253 9.67 5.16 -3.78
C MET A 253 9.59 6.33 -2.79
N MET A 254 9.77 6.11 -1.48
CA MET A 254 9.87 7.20 -0.49
C MET A 254 11.16 8.01 -0.67
N VAL A 255 11.29 9.11 0.06
CA VAL A 255 12.58 9.79 0.25
C VAL A 255 13.62 8.84 0.88
N ILE A 256 14.89 9.05 0.55
CA ILE A 256 16.00 8.28 1.14
C ILE A 256 16.00 8.52 2.65
N ASN A 257 15.77 7.45 3.41
CA ASN A 257 15.75 7.48 4.86
C ASN A 257 16.46 6.24 5.43
N CYS A 258 16.71 6.24 6.73
CA CYS A 258 17.29 5.11 7.44
C CYS A 258 16.30 3.94 7.54
N GLU A 259 16.32 3.05 6.55
CA GLU A 259 15.48 1.87 6.48
C GLU A 259 16.12 0.73 7.31
N THR A 260 15.39 0.24 8.31
CA THR A 260 15.91 -0.76 9.29
C THR A 260 15.53 -2.19 8.95
N THR A 261 14.76 -2.42 7.89
CA THR A 261 14.38 -3.76 7.46
C THR A 261 15.57 -4.51 6.85
N SER A 262 15.99 -5.60 7.50
CA SER A 262 17.19 -6.37 7.15
C SER A 262 17.15 -7.01 5.75
N SER A 263 15.96 -7.25 5.19
CA SER A 263 15.80 -7.80 3.84
C SER A 263 16.41 -6.89 2.76
N TYR A 264 16.33 -5.57 2.91
CA TYR A 264 16.95 -4.62 1.96
C TYR A 264 18.48 -4.65 2.04
N ILE A 265 19.04 -4.80 3.24
CA ILE A 265 20.48 -4.99 3.43
C ILE A 265 20.94 -6.28 2.74
N ASN A 266 20.24 -7.39 3.01
CA ASN A 266 20.54 -8.69 2.41
C ASN A 266 20.43 -8.66 0.88
N MET A 267 19.39 -7.99 0.36
CA MET A 267 19.21 -7.76 -1.07
C MET A 267 20.41 -7.01 -1.67
N ARG A 268 20.86 -5.90 -1.05
CA ARG A 268 21.98 -5.12 -1.59
C ARG A 268 23.30 -5.89 -1.53
N LYS A 269 23.58 -6.61 -0.45
CA LYS A 269 24.75 -7.52 -0.36
C LYS A 269 24.77 -8.54 -1.50
N LEU A 270 23.61 -9.14 -1.80
CA LEU A 270 23.48 -10.10 -2.89
C LEU A 270 23.69 -9.45 -4.27
N GLN A 271 23.22 -8.22 -4.45
CA GLN A 271 23.46 -7.45 -5.68
C GLN A 271 24.95 -7.18 -5.90
N ILE A 272 25.67 -6.76 -4.85
CA ILE A 272 27.12 -6.54 -4.88
C ILE A 272 27.85 -7.85 -5.23
N GLN A 273 27.54 -8.92 -4.51
CA GLN A 273 28.16 -10.24 -4.73
C GLN A 273 27.98 -10.75 -6.17
N ARG A 274 26.83 -10.47 -6.79
CA ARG A 274 26.51 -10.90 -8.15
C ARG A 274 26.92 -9.91 -9.23
N GLY A 275 27.41 -8.72 -8.85
CA GLY A 275 27.74 -7.64 -9.79
C GLY A 275 26.53 -7.15 -10.59
N VAL A 276 25.32 -7.17 -10.00
CA VAL A 276 24.09 -6.73 -10.67
C VAL A 276 23.56 -5.41 -10.10
N GLY A 277 22.90 -4.61 -10.95
CA GLY A 277 22.38 -3.30 -10.56
C GLY A 277 23.46 -2.21 -10.57
N LYS A 278 23.29 -1.18 -9.74
CA LYS A 278 24.25 -0.08 -9.64
C LYS A 278 25.59 -0.58 -9.09
N LYS A 279 26.71 -0.24 -9.75
CA LYS A 279 28.07 -0.47 -9.24
C LYS A 279 28.16 0.08 -7.81
N CYS A 280 28.70 -0.70 -6.89
CA CYS A 280 28.82 -0.27 -5.51
C CYS A 280 29.90 0.79 -5.34
N ASP A 281 29.70 1.66 -4.37
CA ASP A 281 30.64 2.69 -3.95
C ASP A 281 31.46 2.17 -2.75
N PRO A 282 32.77 1.90 -2.88
CA PRO A 282 33.58 1.37 -1.78
C PRO A 282 33.62 2.28 -0.54
N ASP A 283 33.50 3.60 -0.70
CA ASP A 283 33.56 4.56 0.41
C ASP A 283 32.29 4.52 1.27
N VAL A 284 31.16 4.10 0.68
CA VAL A 284 29.85 4.07 1.34
C VAL A 284 29.41 2.64 1.68
N GLU A 285 29.77 1.68 0.84
CA GLU A 285 29.21 0.32 0.81
C GLU A 285 30.23 -0.76 1.21
N ALA A 286 31.41 -0.40 1.73
CA ALA A 286 32.38 -1.38 2.26
C ALA A 286 31.75 -2.31 3.32
N TRP A 287 30.86 -1.77 4.17
CA TRP A 287 30.13 -2.54 5.19
C TRP A 287 29.14 -3.56 4.60
N LEU A 288 28.79 -3.41 3.32
CA LEU A 288 27.95 -4.34 2.54
C LEU A 288 28.81 -5.34 1.74
N GLY A 289 30.14 -5.28 1.85
CA GLY A 289 31.06 -6.14 1.11
C GLY A 289 31.43 -5.61 -0.27
N CYS A 290 31.30 -4.31 -0.52
CA CYS A 290 31.88 -3.70 -1.71
C CYS A 290 33.41 -3.80 -1.63
N PRO A 291 34.08 -4.37 -2.65
CA PRO A 291 35.54 -4.47 -2.65
C PRO A 291 36.19 -3.09 -2.71
N SER A 292 37.27 -2.90 -1.96
CA SER A 292 38.18 -1.77 -2.19
C SER A 292 38.91 -2.01 -3.52
N ASP A 293 38.87 -1.03 -4.42
CA ASP A 293 39.64 -1.04 -5.67
C ASP A 293 41.16 -1.11 -5.40
#